data_AF-A0A819GWE2-F1
#
_entry.id   AF-A0A819GWE2-F1
#
_cell.length_a   1.000
_cell.length_b   1.000
_cell.length_c   1.000
_cell.angle_alpha   90.00
_cell.angle_beta   90.00
_cell.angle_gamma   90.00
#
_symmetry.space_group_name_H-M   'P 1'
#
loop_
_entity.id
_entity.type
_entity.pdbx_description
1 polymer ?
#
loop_
_entity_poly.entity_id
_entity_poly.type
_entity_poly.pdbx_seq_one_letter_code
_entity_poly.pdbx_strand_id
1 'polypeptide(L)'
;MVGLVPYESLNSDSPLSDAIKATPYGLWLSILMDLGAIASLTTVALTVMLSETRIFYAMVHDGLLPPIFAKIHKTTETPRISIIISGVFCAVFSGVCPVHMLGEKTTLISALITYIFVHVAVIVMRYTHRDMPRTFEVLFGSWLIPTIGSLFCIFLMKSITKAAGFRFLVWTALGQIIYFSYGFWHSKRRNLIESEFVGSTIELAPTEENIKHLNKIKNRRLYHVCQSDFT
;
A
#
# COMPACT_ATOMS: atom_id res chain seq x y z
N MET A 1 -16.11 -30.15 3.77
CA MET A 1 -15.42 -30.39 5.06
C MET A 1 -16.45 -30.70 6.14
N VAL A 2 -17.33 -29.75 6.47
CA VAL A 2 -18.46 -30.00 7.39
C VAL A 2 -19.40 -31.01 6.74
N GLY A 3 -19.45 -32.23 7.29
CA GLY A 3 -20.29 -33.34 6.80
C GLY A 3 -19.52 -34.54 6.20
N LEU A 4 -18.21 -34.42 5.95
CA LEU A 4 -17.40 -35.55 5.41
C LEU A 4 -16.61 -36.28 6.51
N VAL A 5 -16.05 -35.54 7.46
CA VAL A 5 -15.18 -36.07 8.53
C VAL A 5 -15.45 -35.29 9.83
N PRO A 6 -15.45 -35.94 11.02
CA PRO A 6 -15.61 -35.26 12.31
C PRO A 6 -14.56 -34.16 12.53
N TYR A 7 -14.96 -33.07 13.20
CA TYR A 7 -14.08 -31.90 13.39
C TYR A 7 -12.82 -32.21 14.20
N GLU A 8 -12.86 -33.22 15.08
CA GLU A 8 -11.75 -33.60 15.95
C GLU A 8 -10.58 -34.25 15.21
N SER A 9 -10.84 -34.88 14.06
CA SER A 9 -9.81 -35.52 13.23
C SER A 9 -9.18 -34.58 12.19
N LEU A 10 -9.56 -33.30 12.16
CA LEU A 10 -9.07 -32.31 11.19
C LEU A 10 -7.90 -31.46 11.74
N ASN A 11 -7.28 -31.84 12.84
CA ASN A 11 -6.10 -31.16 13.39
C ASN A 11 -4.79 -31.74 12.81
N SER A 12 -4.70 -31.80 11.49
CA SER A 12 -3.50 -32.24 10.75
C SER A 12 -2.96 -31.10 9.87
N ASP A 13 -1.73 -31.22 9.38
CA ASP A 13 -1.09 -30.20 8.53
C ASP A 13 -1.79 -30.02 7.16
N SER A 14 -2.62 -30.98 6.74
CA SER A 14 -3.33 -30.97 5.46
C SER A 14 -4.79 -31.48 5.61
N PRO A 15 -5.63 -30.76 6.39
CA PRO A 15 -6.96 -31.25 6.79
C PRO A 15 -7.89 -31.43 5.60
N LEU A 16 -7.68 -30.64 4.54
CA LEU A 16 -8.42 -30.76 3.30
C LEU A 16 -8.15 -32.10 2.59
N SER A 17 -6.88 -32.49 2.50
CA SER A 17 -6.43 -33.74 1.85
C SER A 17 -6.87 -34.96 2.64
N ASP A 18 -6.74 -34.90 3.96
CA ASP A 18 -7.13 -36.00 4.83
C ASP A 18 -8.63 -36.26 4.82
N ALA A 19 -9.48 -35.23 4.70
CA ALA A 19 -10.92 -35.50 4.58
C ALA A 19 -11.33 -36.08 3.22
N ILE A 20 -10.59 -35.81 2.14
CA ILE A 20 -10.86 -36.43 0.84
C ILE A 20 -10.47 -37.92 0.88
N LYS A 21 -9.35 -38.26 1.52
CA LYS A 21 -8.94 -39.66 1.73
C LYS A 21 -9.97 -40.47 2.51
N ALA A 22 -10.73 -39.82 3.40
CA ALA A 22 -11.81 -40.47 4.14
C ALA A 22 -13.08 -40.75 3.30
N THR A 23 -13.14 -40.26 2.06
CA THR A 23 -14.29 -40.44 1.15
C THR A 23 -14.02 -41.59 0.17
N PRO A 24 -15.04 -42.36 -0.29
CA PRO A 24 -14.86 -43.43 -1.28
C PRO A 24 -14.27 -42.97 -2.63
N TYR A 25 -14.33 -41.67 -2.94
CA TYR A 25 -13.71 -41.05 -4.11
C TYR A 25 -12.19 -40.81 -3.91
N GLY A 26 -11.46 -41.86 -3.50
CA GLY A 26 -10.09 -42.18 -3.92
C GLY A 26 -8.91 -41.24 -3.59
N LEU A 27 -7.75 -41.89 -3.47
CA LEU A 27 -6.40 -41.31 -3.36
C LEU A 27 -6.04 -40.41 -4.57
N TRP A 28 -6.62 -40.67 -5.74
CA TRP A 28 -6.40 -39.88 -6.96
C TRP A 28 -6.87 -38.42 -6.83
N LEU A 29 -8.03 -38.19 -6.19
CA LEU A 29 -8.54 -36.83 -5.98
C LEU A 29 -7.69 -36.05 -4.97
N SER A 30 -7.19 -36.73 -3.93
CA SER A 30 -6.25 -36.16 -2.94
C SER A 30 -4.93 -35.73 -3.61
N ILE A 31 -4.35 -36.56 -4.50
CA ILE A 31 -3.13 -36.20 -5.24
C ILE A 31 -3.36 -34.99 -6.15
N LEU A 32 -4.48 -34.95 -6.88
CA LEU A 32 -4.79 -33.82 -7.77
C LEU A 32 -4.98 -32.51 -7.00
N MET A 33 -5.59 -32.59 -5.81
CA MET A 33 -5.76 -31.45 -4.93
C MET A 33 -4.44 -30.98 -4.30
N ASP A 34 -3.59 -31.91 -3.83
CA ASP A 34 -2.27 -31.56 -3.26
C ASP A 34 -1.38 -30.90 -4.31
N LEU A 35 -1.40 -31.38 -5.57
CA LEU A 35 -0.74 -30.72 -6.69
C LEU A 35 -1.29 -29.31 -6.95
N GLY A 36 -2.62 -29.14 -6.89
CA GLY A 36 -3.25 -27.83 -7.00
C GLY A 36 -2.87 -26.88 -5.87
N ALA A 37 -2.75 -27.39 -4.65
CA ALA A 37 -2.31 -26.63 -3.49
C ALA A 37 -0.86 -26.16 -3.66
N ILE A 38 0.06 -27.04 -4.09
CA ILE A 38 1.46 -26.67 -4.33
C ILE A 38 1.57 -25.63 -5.45
N ALA A 39 0.87 -25.84 -6.57
CA ALA A 39 0.89 -24.92 -7.70
C ALA A 39 0.33 -23.53 -7.35
N SER A 40 -0.79 -23.48 -6.60
CA SER A 40 -1.40 -22.21 -6.17
C SER A 40 -0.56 -21.48 -5.13
N LEU A 41 -0.05 -22.18 -4.11
CA LEU A 41 0.83 -21.59 -3.10
C LEU A 41 2.11 -21.01 -3.71
N THR A 42 2.71 -21.73 -4.68
CA THR A 42 3.89 -21.23 -5.42
C THR A 42 3.54 -19.96 -6.20
N THR A 43 2.39 -19.93 -6.87
CA THR A 43 1.94 -18.76 -7.64
C THR A 43 1.70 -17.55 -6.75
N VAL A 44 1.06 -17.75 -5.60
CA VAL A 44 0.82 -16.69 -4.61
C VAL A 44 2.15 -16.18 -4.05
N ALA A 45 3.08 -17.05 -3.68
CA ALA A 45 4.40 -16.69 -3.18
C ALA A 45 5.18 -15.83 -4.18
N LEU A 46 5.19 -16.20 -5.47
CA LEU A 46 5.81 -15.40 -6.52
C LEU A 46 5.11 -14.04 -6.68
N THR A 47 3.78 -14.02 -6.65
CA THR A 47 3.00 -12.78 -6.80
C THR A 47 3.28 -11.78 -5.69
N VAL A 48 3.36 -12.23 -4.42
CA VAL A 48 3.65 -11.33 -3.29
C VAL A 48 5.08 -10.80 -3.32
N MET A 49 6.07 -11.63 -3.68
CA MET A 49 7.45 -11.17 -3.84
C MET A 49 7.58 -10.07 -4.91
N LEU A 50 6.84 -10.20 -6.01
CA LEU A 50 6.82 -9.19 -7.06
C LEU A 50 6.14 -7.89 -6.58
N SER A 51 5.07 -7.99 -5.80
CA SER A 51 4.38 -6.82 -5.23
C SER A 51 5.28 -6.03 -4.25
N GLU A 52 6.00 -6.72 -3.37
CA GLU A 52 6.89 -6.08 -2.38
C GLU A 52 8.01 -5.26 -3.05
N THR A 53 8.59 -5.80 -4.13
CA THR A 53 9.72 -5.13 -4.81
C THR A 53 9.31 -3.82 -5.49
N ARG A 54 8.04 -3.71 -5.93
CA ARG A 54 7.48 -2.45 -6.48
C ARG A 54 7.32 -1.38 -5.41
N ILE A 55 6.88 -1.77 -4.22
CA ILE A 55 6.74 -0.87 -3.08
C ILE A 55 8.12 -0.33 -2.67
N PHE A 56 9.14 -1.19 -2.59
CA PHE A 56 10.51 -0.74 -2.32
C PHE A 56 11.04 0.18 -3.41
N TYR A 57 10.76 -0.11 -4.68
CA TYR A 57 11.16 0.75 -5.77
C TYR A 57 10.54 2.16 -5.68
N ALA A 58 9.23 2.25 -5.41
CA ALA A 58 8.54 3.53 -5.20
C ALA A 58 9.12 4.29 -3.99
N MET A 59 9.38 3.61 -2.87
CA MET A 59 9.99 4.20 -1.68
C MET A 59 11.39 4.76 -1.91
N VAL A 60 12.20 4.14 -2.78
CA VAL A 60 13.52 4.70 -3.13
C VAL A 60 13.38 5.96 -3.98
N HIS A 61 12.40 6.01 -4.88
CA HIS A 61 12.11 7.20 -5.68
C HIS A 61 11.60 8.36 -4.81
N ASP A 62 10.85 8.06 -3.75
CA ASP A 62 10.46 9.04 -2.74
C ASP A 62 11.65 9.51 -1.86
N GLY A 63 12.82 8.88 -2.00
CA GLY A 63 14.03 9.20 -1.22
C GLY A 63 14.04 8.63 0.20
N LEU A 64 13.15 7.67 0.49
CA LEU A 64 12.95 7.09 1.83
C LEU A 64 13.89 5.90 2.12
N LEU A 65 14.47 5.29 1.08
CA LEU A 65 15.36 4.13 1.17
C LEU A 65 16.70 4.39 0.45
N PRO A 66 17.80 3.70 0.82
CA PRO A 66 19.09 3.93 0.19
C PRO A 66 19.10 3.57 -1.30
N PRO A 67 19.87 4.31 -2.12
CA PRO A 67 19.82 4.23 -3.59
C PRO A 67 20.27 2.87 -4.15
N ILE A 68 20.87 2.02 -3.32
CA ILE A 68 21.27 0.64 -3.63
C ILE A 68 20.05 -0.18 -4.08
N PHE A 69 18.86 0.09 -3.51
CA PHE A 69 17.60 -0.57 -3.86
C PHE A 69 16.96 -0.05 -5.17
N ALA A 70 17.41 1.10 -5.71
CA ALA A 70 16.96 1.65 -6.99
C ALA A 70 17.82 1.23 -8.19
N LYS A 71 18.89 0.45 -7.99
CA LYS A 71 19.77 0.06 -9.08
C LYS A 71 19.08 -0.97 -9.98
N ILE A 72 18.45 -0.47 -11.04
CA ILE A 72 17.76 -1.25 -12.07
C ILE A 72 18.79 -1.89 -13.03
N HIS A 73 18.54 -3.14 -13.42
CA HIS A 73 19.34 -3.81 -14.45
C HIS A 73 18.96 -3.29 -15.85
N LYS A 74 19.95 -2.83 -16.63
CA LYS A 74 19.77 -2.16 -17.95
C LYS A 74 18.97 -2.95 -18.99
N THR A 75 18.90 -4.28 -18.89
CA THR A 75 18.24 -5.14 -19.89
C THR A 75 16.86 -5.64 -19.46
N THR A 76 16.59 -5.71 -18.15
CA THR A 76 15.36 -6.34 -17.61
C THR A 76 14.46 -5.30 -16.95
N GLU A 77 14.92 -4.05 -16.81
CA GLU A 77 14.22 -2.93 -16.17
C GLU A 77 13.66 -3.25 -14.77
N THR A 78 14.16 -4.30 -14.13
CA THR A 78 13.71 -4.78 -12.82
C THR A 78 14.77 -4.54 -11.74
N PRO A 79 14.36 -4.18 -10.51
CA PRO A 79 15.25 -4.00 -9.38
C PRO A 79 15.70 -5.37 -8.82
N ARG A 80 16.62 -6.04 -9.52
CA ARG A 80 17.11 -7.39 -9.18
C ARG A 80 17.68 -7.47 -7.76
N ILE A 81 18.36 -6.43 -7.31
CA ILE A 81 18.98 -6.38 -5.98
C ILE A 81 17.90 -6.44 -4.90
N SER A 82 16.79 -5.72 -5.05
CA SER A 82 15.67 -5.73 -4.12
C SER A 82 15.01 -7.12 -4.04
N ILE A 83 14.87 -7.80 -5.19
CA ILE A 83 14.31 -9.17 -5.26
C ILE A 83 15.23 -10.17 -4.56
N ILE A 84 16.55 -10.10 -4.80
CA ILE A 84 17.50 -11.03 -4.19
C ILE A 84 17.57 -10.80 -2.68
N ILE A 85 17.64 -9.55 -2.23
CA ILE A 85 17.71 -9.22 -0.80
C ILE A 85 16.43 -9.68 -0.09
N SER A 86 15.24 -9.36 -0.62
CA SER A 86 13.98 -9.80 0.00
C SER A 86 13.80 -11.31 -0.06
N GLY A 87 14.23 -11.97 -1.15
CA GLY A 87 14.20 -13.42 -1.29
C GLY A 87 15.13 -14.15 -0.32
N VAL A 88 16.37 -13.67 -0.15
CA VAL A 88 17.31 -14.22 0.85
C VAL A 88 16.77 -13.99 2.26
N PHE A 89 16.25 -12.80 2.54
CA PHE A 89 15.62 -12.51 3.83
C PHE A 89 14.46 -13.46 4.11
N CYS A 90 13.55 -13.65 3.15
CA CYS A 90 12.44 -14.58 3.25
C CYS A 90 12.91 -16.03 3.45
N ALA A 91 13.92 -16.48 2.70
CA ALA A 91 14.46 -17.84 2.83
C ALA A 91 15.07 -18.10 4.22
N VAL A 92 15.83 -17.14 4.75
CA VAL A 92 16.40 -17.23 6.11
C VAL A 92 15.29 -17.25 7.16
N PHE A 93 14.32 -16.34 7.07
CA PHE A 93 13.20 -16.29 8.03
C PHE A 93 12.32 -17.54 7.96
N SER A 94 12.07 -18.08 6.75
CA SER A 94 11.31 -19.31 6.56
C SER A 94 12.01 -20.53 7.15
N GLY A 95 13.35 -20.56 7.21
CA GLY A 95 14.10 -21.67 7.79
C GLY A 95 14.22 -21.61 9.31
N VAL A 96 14.24 -20.40 9.89
CA VAL A 96 14.49 -20.20 11.33
C VAL A 96 13.19 -20.09 12.14
N CYS A 97 12.10 -19.61 11.54
CA CYS A 97 10.86 -19.33 12.25
C CYS A 97 9.79 -20.42 12.03
N PRO A 98 9.31 -21.09 13.09
CA PRO A 98 8.23 -22.06 12.96
C PRO A 98 6.92 -21.37 12.54
N VAL A 99 6.27 -21.88 11.49
CA VAL A 99 5.06 -21.31 10.88
C VAL A 99 3.90 -21.14 11.87
N HIS A 100 3.77 -22.04 12.85
CA HIS A 100 2.70 -21.98 13.85
C HIS A 100 2.85 -20.78 14.80
N MET A 101 4.07 -20.30 15.05
CA MET A 101 4.29 -19.15 15.94
C MET A 101 4.03 -17.80 15.26
N LEU A 102 4.17 -17.73 13.93
CA LEU A 102 4.03 -16.49 13.14
C LEU A 102 2.75 -16.45 12.30
N GLY A 103 2.23 -17.59 11.83
CA GLY A 103 1.32 -17.62 10.68
C GLY A 103 -0.15 -17.42 11.02
N GLU A 104 -0.69 -18.13 12.01
CA GLU A 104 -2.15 -18.29 12.07
C GLU A 104 -2.88 -17.06 12.59
N LYS A 105 -2.33 -16.41 13.61
CA LYS A 105 -2.99 -15.26 14.26
C LYS A 105 -2.28 -13.94 13.98
N THR A 106 -0.96 -13.96 13.76
CA THR A 106 -0.17 -12.74 13.54
C THR A 106 -0.33 -12.17 12.12
N THR A 107 -0.45 -13.01 11.09
CA THR A 107 -0.73 -12.53 9.72
C THR A 107 -2.15 -11.95 9.59
N LEU A 108 -3.12 -12.52 10.32
CA LEU A 108 -4.50 -12.06 10.30
C LEU A 108 -4.63 -10.65 10.92
N ILE A 109 -3.91 -10.36 12.01
CA ILE A 109 -3.95 -9.02 12.62
C ILE A 109 -3.36 -7.95 11.70
N SER A 110 -2.25 -8.21 11.00
CA SER A 110 -1.69 -7.25 10.04
C SER A 110 -2.66 -6.93 8.91
N ALA A 111 -3.33 -7.95 8.36
CA ALA A 111 -4.31 -7.76 7.29
C ALA A 111 -5.50 -6.92 7.76
N LEU A 112 -6.04 -7.21 8.95
CA LEU A 112 -7.15 -6.44 9.53
C LEU A 112 -6.77 -4.97 9.76
N ILE A 113 -5.57 -4.70 10.26
CA ILE A 113 -5.08 -3.33 10.47
C ILE A 113 -4.92 -2.60 9.14
N THR A 114 -4.34 -3.24 8.11
CA THR A 114 -4.24 -2.65 6.77
C THR A 114 -5.61 -2.34 6.19
N TYR A 115 -6.60 -3.24 6.35
CA TYR A 115 -7.96 -2.97 5.90
C TYR A 115 -8.60 -1.79 6.62
N ILE A 116 -8.44 -1.68 7.95
CA ILE A 116 -8.90 -0.51 8.69
C ILE A 116 -8.24 0.77 8.14
N PHE A 117 -6.92 0.73 7.89
CA PHE A 117 -6.19 1.86 7.33
C PHE A 117 -6.69 2.25 5.93
N VAL A 118 -6.97 1.29 5.05
CA VAL A 118 -7.52 1.54 3.72
C VAL A 118 -8.93 2.15 3.81
N HIS A 119 -9.80 1.65 4.68
CA HIS A 119 -11.13 2.22 4.88
C HIS A 119 -11.05 3.68 5.37
N VAL A 120 -10.15 3.97 6.32
CA VAL A 120 -9.91 5.33 6.80
C VAL A 120 -9.30 6.21 5.70
N ALA A 121 -8.34 5.70 4.94
CA ALA A 121 -7.71 6.43 3.83
C ALA A 121 -8.72 6.82 2.75
N VAL A 122 -9.67 5.93 2.42
CA VAL A 122 -10.77 6.24 1.48
C VAL A 122 -11.67 7.34 2.05
N ILE A 123 -12.00 7.29 3.34
CA ILE A 123 -12.79 8.33 4.02
C ILE A 123 -12.07 9.68 3.97
N VAL A 124 -10.77 9.70 4.32
CA VAL A 124 -9.94 10.92 4.31
C VAL A 124 -9.81 11.48 2.89
N MET A 125 -9.51 10.65 1.90
CA MET A 125 -9.42 11.07 0.50
C MET A 125 -10.73 11.71 0.01
N ARG A 126 -11.88 11.18 0.45
CA ARG A 126 -13.19 11.74 0.11
C ARG A 126 -13.47 13.07 0.79
N TYR A 127 -12.89 13.32 1.97
CA TYR A 127 -13.02 14.61 2.66
C TYR A 127 -12.07 15.65 2.07
N THR A 128 -10.81 15.30 1.80
CA THR A 128 -9.78 16.23 1.34
C THR A 128 -9.90 16.54 -0.16
N HIS A 129 -10.22 15.57 -1.00
CA HIS A 129 -10.29 15.74 -2.45
C HIS A 129 -11.68 15.40 -2.96
N ARG A 130 -12.61 16.32 -2.70
CA ARG A 130 -14.03 16.16 -3.05
C ARG A 130 -14.28 16.30 -4.55
N ASP A 131 -13.49 17.12 -5.25
CA ASP A 131 -13.76 17.54 -6.64
C ASP A 131 -13.05 16.70 -7.72
N MET A 132 -12.37 15.62 -7.35
CA MET A 132 -11.73 14.73 -8.34
C MET A 132 -12.78 13.91 -9.10
N PRO A 133 -12.74 13.86 -10.45
CA PRO A 133 -13.66 13.06 -11.25
C PRO A 133 -13.45 11.56 -10.96
N ARG A 134 -14.51 10.86 -10.55
CA ARG A 134 -14.47 9.43 -10.20
C ARG A 134 -15.20 8.60 -11.25
N THR A 135 -14.49 7.68 -11.89
CA THR A 135 -15.07 6.74 -12.88
C THR A 135 -15.97 5.68 -12.22
N PHE A 136 -15.76 5.38 -10.94
CA PHE A 136 -16.53 4.40 -10.18
C PHE A 136 -17.02 5.00 -8.86
N GLU A 137 -18.34 4.99 -8.66
CA GLU A 137 -19.00 5.40 -7.42
C GLU A 137 -19.74 4.24 -6.79
N VAL A 138 -19.70 4.17 -5.46
CA VAL A 138 -20.37 3.10 -4.70
C VAL A 138 -21.84 3.42 -4.47
N LEU A 139 -22.70 2.45 -4.78
CA LEU A 139 -24.15 2.59 -4.88
C LEU A 139 -24.86 3.01 -3.58
N PHE A 140 -24.27 2.74 -2.41
CA PHE A 140 -24.91 2.97 -1.09
C PHE A 140 -24.27 4.07 -0.25
N GLY A 141 -23.70 5.08 -0.91
CA GLY A 141 -23.13 6.22 -0.24
C GLY A 141 -21.65 6.02 0.09
N SER A 142 -20.88 7.05 -0.28
CA SER A 142 -19.43 7.09 -0.24
C SER A 142 -18.81 6.91 1.17
N TRP A 143 -19.62 6.93 2.23
CA TRP A 143 -19.21 6.84 3.63
C TRP A 143 -19.72 5.60 4.37
N LEU A 144 -20.84 5.01 3.95
CA LEU A 144 -21.49 3.92 4.69
C LEU A 144 -20.71 2.60 4.55
N ILE A 145 -20.28 2.27 3.33
CA ILE A 145 -19.58 1.02 3.05
C ILE A 145 -18.22 0.97 3.77
N PRO A 146 -17.36 2.03 3.72
CA PRO A 146 -16.09 1.98 4.44
C PRO A 146 -16.22 1.96 5.95
N THR A 147 -17.27 2.60 6.51
CA THR A 147 -17.49 2.63 7.95
C THR A 147 -17.99 1.29 8.48
N ILE A 148 -18.93 0.64 7.80
CA ILE A 148 -19.37 -0.72 8.14
C ILE A 148 -18.21 -1.71 8.03
N GLY A 149 -17.42 -1.64 6.95
CA GLY A 149 -16.23 -2.48 6.76
C GLY A 149 -15.19 -2.31 7.88
N SER A 150 -14.91 -1.06 8.25
CA SER A 150 -14.00 -0.75 9.37
C SER A 150 -14.52 -1.28 10.70
N LEU A 151 -15.81 -1.08 11.02
CA LEU A 151 -16.44 -1.60 12.24
C LEU A 151 -16.39 -3.13 12.31
N PHE A 152 -16.63 -3.80 11.19
CA PHE A 152 -16.55 -5.26 11.10
C PHE A 152 -15.10 -5.76 11.31
N CYS A 153 -14.11 -5.09 10.73
CA CYS A 153 -12.70 -5.42 10.97
C CYS A 153 -12.29 -5.24 12.44
N ILE A 154 -12.75 -4.15 13.08
CA ILE A 154 -12.52 -3.90 14.52
C ILE A 154 -13.19 -4.97 15.38
N PHE A 155 -14.41 -5.39 15.01
CA PHE A 155 -15.11 -6.47 15.70
C PHE A 155 -14.32 -7.78 15.64
N LEU A 156 -13.86 -8.19 14.45
CA LEU A 156 -13.03 -9.39 14.28
C LEU A 156 -11.69 -9.28 15.02
N MET A 157 -11.12 -8.08 15.10
CA MET A 157 -9.86 -7.83 15.80
C MET A 157 -9.96 -8.13 17.31
N LYS A 158 -11.13 -7.93 17.92
CA LYS A 158 -11.37 -8.24 19.34
C LYS A 158 -11.33 -9.74 19.65
N SER A 159 -11.64 -10.59 18.68
CA SER A 159 -11.66 -12.05 18.83
C SER A 159 -10.27 -12.69 18.73
N ILE A 160 -9.21 -11.92 18.48
CA ILE A 160 -7.84 -12.43 18.29
C ILE A 160 -7.02 -12.26 19.57
N THR A 161 -6.15 -13.24 19.86
CA THR A 161 -5.24 -13.25 21.02
C THR A 161 -4.35 -11.99 21.06
N LYS A 162 -4.29 -11.32 22.22
CA LYS A 162 -3.48 -10.12 22.45
C LYS A 162 -1.99 -10.30 22.13
N ALA A 163 -1.47 -11.52 22.30
CA ALA A 163 -0.08 -11.86 21.99
C ALA A 163 0.27 -11.71 20.50
N ALA A 164 -0.68 -11.90 19.58
CA ALA A 164 -0.46 -11.67 18.15
C ALA A 164 -0.28 -10.18 17.85
N GLY A 165 -1.08 -9.32 18.50
CA GLY A 165 -0.96 -7.87 18.40
C GLY A 165 0.39 -7.33 18.89
N PHE A 166 0.92 -7.88 19.98
CA PHE A 166 2.24 -7.47 20.49
C PHE A 166 3.36 -7.75 19.48
N ARG A 167 3.39 -8.95 18.87
CA ARG A 167 4.41 -9.31 17.86
C ARG A 167 4.34 -8.39 16.64
N PHE A 168 3.13 -8.10 16.16
CA PHE A 168 2.91 -7.15 15.07
C PHE A 168 3.40 -5.74 15.41
N LEU A 169 3.11 -5.26 16.63
CA LEU A 169 3.55 -3.95 17.10
C LEU A 169 5.08 -3.86 17.20
N VAL A 170 5.74 -4.90 17.72
CA VAL A 170 7.21 -4.94 17.78
C VAL A 170 7.82 -4.88 16.38
N TRP A 171 7.29 -5.66 15.43
CA TRP A 171 7.78 -5.65 14.04
C TRP A 171 7.55 -4.30 13.34
N THR A 172 6.37 -3.72 13.53
CA THR A 172 6.02 -2.40 12.97
C THR A 172 6.88 -1.30 13.58
N ALA A 173 7.10 -1.34 14.91
CA ALA A 173 7.96 -0.39 15.61
C ALA A 173 9.42 -0.51 15.14
N LEU A 174 9.95 -1.72 14.95
CA LEU A 174 11.27 -1.95 14.37
C LEU A 174 11.38 -1.33 12.97
N GLY A 175 10.39 -1.57 12.10
CA GLY A 175 10.34 -0.96 10.77
C GLY A 175 10.29 0.57 10.82
N GLN A 176 9.49 1.15 11.73
CA GLN A 176 9.42 2.59 11.94
C GLN A 176 10.72 3.18 12.48
N ILE A 177 11.40 2.50 13.40
CA ILE A 177 12.71 2.96 13.92
C ILE A 177 13.72 3.02 12.77
N ILE A 178 13.87 1.94 12.01
CA ILE A 178 14.77 1.90 10.84
C ILE A 178 14.41 3.02 9.86
N TYR A 179 13.11 3.21 9.61
CA TYR A 179 12.60 4.27 8.75
C TYR A 179 12.92 5.68 9.26
N PHE A 180 12.68 5.99 10.53
CA PHE A 180 12.94 7.32 11.09
C PHE A 180 14.43 7.60 11.20
N SER A 181 15.24 6.61 11.56
CA SER A 181 16.70 6.76 11.65
C SER A 181 17.33 7.13 10.31
N TYR A 182 16.88 6.52 9.21
CA TYR A 182 17.42 6.81 7.87
C TYR A 182 16.68 7.97 7.17
N GLY A 183 15.34 7.95 7.21
CA GLY A 183 14.45 8.86 6.50
C GLY A 183 14.45 10.29 7.03
N PHE A 184 14.69 10.52 8.33
CA PHE A 184 14.77 11.88 8.88
C PHE A 184 15.99 12.65 8.36
N TRP A 185 17.06 11.94 8.01
CA TRP A 185 18.31 12.55 7.51
C TRP A 185 18.39 12.65 5.98
N HIS A 186 17.65 11.81 5.23
CA HIS A 186 17.80 11.69 3.77
C HIS A 186 16.55 12.05 2.94
N SER A 187 15.42 12.41 3.57
CA SER A 187 14.19 12.72 2.83
C SER A 187 14.32 13.96 1.94
N LYS A 188 14.42 13.72 0.63
CA LYS A 188 14.42 14.71 -0.45
C LYS A 188 13.05 15.33 -0.75
N ARG A 189 12.03 15.11 0.10
CA ARG A 189 10.71 15.75 -0.05
C ARG A 189 10.71 17.27 0.15
N ARG A 190 11.79 17.85 0.70
CA ARG A 190 11.95 19.31 0.78
C ARG A 190 12.16 19.95 -0.61
N ASN A 191 12.82 19.27 -1.54
CA ASN A 191 13.24 19.88 -2.80
C ASN A 191 12.21 19.77 -3.94
N LEU A 192 11.31 18.76 -3.91
CA LEU A 192 10.29 18.59 -4.96
C LEU A 192 9.09 19.53 -4.77
N ILE A 193 8.64 19.72 -3.52
CA ILE A 193 7.62 20.73 -3.19
C ILE A 193 8.18 22.12 -3.48
N GLU A 194 9.46 22.38 -3.17
CA GLU A 194 10.15 23.62 -3.56
C GLU A 194 10.15 23.79 -5.09
N SER A 195 10.42 22.74 -5.88
CA SER A 195 10.43 22.86 -7.36
C SER A 195 9.05 23.03 -7.99
N GLU A 196 8.00 22.43 -7.43
CA GLU A 196 6.62 22.60 -7.88
C GLU A 196 6.07 23.97 -7.46
N PHE A 197 6.41 24.43 -6.25
CA PHE A 197 6.08 25.77 -5.74
C PHE A 197 6.86 26.89 -6.45
N VAL A 198 8.16 26.69 -6.71
CA VAL A 198 9.00 27.62 -7.50
C VAL A 198 8.57 27.61 -8.97
N GLY A 199 8.22 26.46 -9.54
CA GLY A 199 7.65 26.34 -10.88
C GLY A 199 6.33 27.11 -11.03
N SER A 200 5.39 26.92 -10.09
CA SER A 200 4.13 27.67 -10.07
C SER A 200 4.33 29.17 -9.81
N THR A 201 5.34 29.54 -9.02
CA THR A 201 5.66 30.96 -8.75
C THR A 201 6.30 31.65 -9.95
N ILE A 202 7.15 30.95 -10.72
CA ILE A 202 7.77 31.48 -11.95
C ILE A 202 6.73 31.61 -13.07
N GLU A 203 5.79 30.67 -13.19
CA GLU A 203 4.71 30.72 -14.19
C GLU A 203 3.66 31.82 -13.88
N LEU A 204 3.49 32.16 -12.60
CA LEU A 204 2.65 33.29 -12.15
C LEU A 204 3.41 34.61 -12.01
N ALA A 205 4.75 34.61 -12.08
CA ALA A 205 5.53 35.84 -12.00
C ALA A 205 5.30 36.67 -13.28
N PRO A 206 4.85 37.93 -13.17
CA PRO A 206 4.63 38.76 -14.34
C PRO A 206 5.97 39.01 -15.04
N THR A 207 6.14 38.46 -16.25
CA THR A 207 7.27 38.75 -17.12
C THR A 207 7.36 40.26 -17.39
N GLU A 208 8.56 40.81 -17.56
CA GLU A 208 8.75 42.25 -17.86
C GLU A 208 7.86 42.75 -19.01
N GLU A 209 7.57 41.86 -19.97
CA GLU A 209 6.69 42.13 -21.09
C GLU A 209 5.22 42.30 -20.66
N ASN A 210 4.72 41.45 -19.75
CA ASN A 210 3.40 41.60 -19.13
C ASN A 210 3.32 42.84 -18.23
N ILE A 211 4.40 43.22 -17.53
CA ILE A 211 4.45 44.47 -16.73
C ILE A 211 4.37 45.70 -17.66
N LYS A 212 5.09 45.70 -18.79
CA LYS A 212 4.97 46.77 -19.80
C LYS A 212 3.58 46.84 -20.40
N HIS A 213 2.96 45.68 -20.67
CA HIS A 213 1.59 45.62 -21.20
C HIS A 213 0.55 46.11 -20.18
N LEU A 214 0.68 45.72 -18.91
CA LEU A 214 -0.19 46.19 -17.82
C LEU A 214 0.00 47.69 -17.53
N ASN A 215 1.24 48.21 -17.57
CA ASN A 215 1.49 49.65 -17.46
C ASN A 215 0.94 50.44 -18.65
N LYS A 216 0.98 49.86 -19.87
CA LYS A 216 0.36 50.45 -21.07
C LYS A 216 -1.17 50.53 -20.96
N ILE A 217 -1.80 49.50 -20.37
CA ILE A 217 -3.25 49.49 -20.10
C ILE A 217 -3.62 50.44 -18.95
N LYS A 218 -2.84 50.48 -17.87
CA LYS A 218 -3.07 51.35 -16.72
C LYS A 218 -2.91 52.84 -17.08
N ASN A 219 -1.91 53.19 -17.89
CA ASN A 219 -1.78 54.56 -18.42
C ASN A 219 -2.95 54.94 -19.34
N ARG A 220 -3.45 54.03 -20.19
CA ARG A 220 -4.64 54.33 -21.03
C ARG A 220 -5.92 54.56 -20.23
N ARG A 221 -6.12 53.89 -19.08
CA ARG A 221 -7.29 54.16 -18.22
C ARG A 221 -7.19 55.47 -17.44
N LEU A 222 -5.98 55.91 -17.05
CA LEU A 222 -5.81 57.18 -16.34
C LEU A 222 -6.12 58.40 -17.21
N TYR A 223 -5.91 58.35 -18.53
CA TYR A 223 -6.31 59.44 -19.44
C TYR A 223 -7.82 59.55 -19.63
N HIS A 224 -8.58 58.45 -19.57
CA HIS A 224 -10.03 58.49 -19.75
C HIS A 224 -10.79 58.98 -18.51
N VAL A 225 -10.26 58.80 -17.31
CA VAL A 225 -10.90 59.28 -16.07
C VAL A 225 -10.71 60.80 -15.89
N CYS A 226 -9.61 61.38 -16.37
CA CYS A 226 -9.39 62.83 -16.30
C CYS A 226 -10.21 63.65 -17.31
N GLN A 227 -10.88 62.99 -18.28
CA GLN A 227 -11.63 63.66 -19.35
C GLN A 227 -13.15 63.66 -19.11
N SER A 228 -13.65 62.92 -18.12
CA SER A 228 -15.07 62.89 -17.74
C SER A 228 -15.45 63.88 -16.61
N ASP A 229 -14.47 64.57 -16.02
CA ASP A 229 -14.70 65.52 -14.92
C ASP A 229 -14.65 67.00 -15.38
N PHE A 230 -14.77 67.27 -16.69
CA PHE A 230 -14.74 68.63 -17.25
C PHE A 230 -15.83 68.94 -18.30
N THR A 231 -17.01 68.34 -18.14
CA THR A 231 -18.26 68.79 -18.78
C THR A 231 -19.43 68.65 -17.83
#